data_AF-A0A2S8ZPB0-F1
#
_entry.id   AF-A0A2S8ZPB0-F1
#
_cell.length_a   1.000
_cell.length_b   1.000
_cell.length_c   1.000
_cell.angle_alpha   90.00
_cell.angle_beta   90.00
_cell.angle_gamma   90.00
#
_symmetry.space_group_name_H-M   'P 1'
#
loop_
_entity.id
_entity.type
_entity.pdbx_description
1 polymer ?
#
loop_
_entity_poly.entity_id
_entity_poly.type
_entity_poly.pdbx_seq_one_letter_code
_entity_poly.pdbx_strand_id
1 'polypeptide(L)'
;MKKKSYTESERDAARKYYIMGLNLCEVSKLIDIPRRTLEKWHQKESWKKQKESGNLRAKAIELRQKGYTIESISEMLKISRTTIWRYCKK
;
A
#
# COMPACT_ATOMS: atom_id res chain seq x y z
N MET A 1 30.03 17.53 1.02
CA MET A 1 28.75 17.17 1.67
C MET A 1 28.72 15.67 1.92
N LYS A 2 28.61 15.21 3.18
CA LYS A 2 28.49 13.78 3.51
C LYS A 2 27.10 13.27 3.10
N LYS A 3 27.04 12.16 2.35
CA LYS A 3 25.76 11.49 2.06
C LYS A 3 25.24 10.88 3.38
N LYS A 4 24.07 11.32 3.84
CA LYS A 4 23.35 10.64 4.92
C LYS A 4 22.93 9.26 4.40
N SER A 5 23.39 8.20 5.06
CA SER A 5 22.95 6.83 4.78
C SER A 5 21.69 6.56 5.61
N TYR A 6 20.62 6.17 4.94
CA TYR A 6 19.38 5.75 5.62
C TYR A 6 19.40 4.25 5.85
N THR A 7 18.93 3.86 7.02
CA THR A 7 18.78 2.46 7.43
C THR A 7 17.63 1.79 6.69
N GLU A 8 17.63 0.45 6.69
CA GLU A 8 16.51 -0.32 6.15
C GLU A 8 15.23 -0.08 6.96
N SER A 9 15.34 0.05 8.29
CA SER A 9 14.22 0.36 9.18
C SER A 9 13.49 1.66 8.83
N GLU A 10 14.24 2.71 8.50
CA GLU A 10 13.67 4.00 8.05
C GLU A 10 12.93 3.87 6.71
N ARG A 11 13.48 3.09 5.78
CA ARG A 11 12.83 2.78 4.49
C ARG A 11 11.54 1.98 4.69
N ASP A 12 11.57 1.01 5.59
CA ASP A 12 10.43 0.19 5.96
C ASP A 12 9.30 1.00 6.59
N ALA A 13 9.63 1.90 7.51
CA ALA A 13 8.67 2.81 8.11
C ALA A 13 8.02 3.72 7.05
N ALA A 14 8.82 4.33 6.17
CA ALA A 14 8.34 5.16 5.08
C ALA A 14 7.33 4.42 4.17
N ARG A 15 7.67 3.18 3.81
CA ARG A 15 6.82 2.30 2.99
C ARG A 15 5.49 1.98 3.69
N LYS A 16 5.52 1.64 4.98
CA LYS A 16 4.32 1.35 5.78
C LYS A 16 3.37 2.55 5.80
N TYR A 17 3.87 3.75 6.11
CA TYR A 17 3.06 4.97 6.12
C TYR A 17 2.45 5.28 4.76
N TYR A 18 3.22 5.11 3.68
CA TYR A 18 2.69 5.28 2.33
C TYR A 18 1.54 4.31 2.02
N ILE A 19 1.71 3.02 2.36
CA ILE A 19 0.69 1.97 2.17
C ILE A 19 -0.56 2.25 3.02
N MET A 20 -0.41 2.79 4.23
CA MET A 20 -1.52 3.17 5.11
C MET A 20 -2.41 4.29 4.56
N GLY A 21 -1.95 5.04 3.56
CA GLY A 21 -2.75 6.09 2.94
C GLY A 21 -2.00 7.39 2.71
N LEU A 22 -0.92 7.64 3.45
CA LEU A 22 -0.18 8.90 3.35
C LEU A 22 0.47 9.09 1.97
N ASN A 23 0.61 10.35 1.57
CA ASN A 23 1.36 10.75 0.39
C ASN A 23 2.85 10.96 0.74
N LEU A 24 3.73 10.98 -0.26
CA LEU A 24 5.18 11.11 -0.03
C LEU A 24 5.58 12.42 0.66
N CYS A 25 4.79 13.49 0.52
CA CYS A 25 5.03 14.77 1.19
C CYS A 25 4.74 14.66 2.70
N GLU A 26 3.64 14.02 3.07
CA GLU A 26 3.28 13.77 4.47
C GLU A 26 4.27 12.79 5.11
N VAL A 27 4.62 11.72 4.42
CA VAL A 27 5.65 10.78 4.88
C VAL A 27 6.97 11.53 5.09
N SER A 28 7.38 12.38 4.14
CA SER A 28 8.60 13.18 4.26
C SER A 28 8.63 14.03 5.53
N LYS A 29 7.51 14.67 5.88
CA LYS A 29 7.34 15.46 7.11
C LYS A 29 7.36 14.58 8.37
N LEU A 30 6.81 13.37 8.29
CA LEU A 30 6.60 12.50 9.45
C LEU A 30 7.88 11.79 9.91
N ILE A 31 8.75 11.39 8.97
CA ILE A 31 10.01 10.67 9.28
C ILE A 31 11.27 11.49 9.01
N ASP A 32 11.14 12.77 8.68
CA ASP A 32 12.24 13.70 8.36
C ASP A 32 13.20 13.16 7.27
N ILE A 33 12.63 12.51 6.25
CA ILE A 33 13.37 12.02 5.08
C ILE A 33 13.01 12.90 3.89
N PRO A 34 13.99 13.44 3.15
CA PRO A 34 13.75 14.24 1.96
C PRO A 34 12.88 13.49 0.94
N ARG A 35 11.87 14.18 0.41
CA ARG A 35 10.97 13.64 -0.62
C ARG A 35 11.70 12.99 -1.80
N ARG A 36 12.81 13.59 -2.27
CA ARG A 36 13.65 13.03 -3.35
C ARG A 36 14.17 11.62 -3.03
N THR A 37 14.49 11.34 -1.78
CA THR A 37 14.91 10.00 -1.33
C THR A 37 13.72 9.03 -1.36
N LEU A 38 12.57 9.48 -0.85
CA LEU A 38 11.34 8.69 -0.87
C LEU A 38 10.86 8.37 -2.29
N GLU A 39 10.96 9.31 -3.23
CA GLU A 39 10.64 9.10 -4.64
C GLU A 39 11.51 8.01 -5.27
N LYS A 40 12.81 7.99 -4.95
CA LYS A 40 13.71 6.93 -5.42
C LYS A 40 13.33 5.56 -4.86
N TRP A 41 13.00 5.47 -3.58
CA TRP A 41 12.57 4.21 -2.97
C TRP A 41 11.22 3.74 -3.52
N HIS A 42 10.26 4.66 -3.62
CA HIS A 42 8.93 4.42 -4.18
C HIS A 42 9.00 3.83 -5.59
N GLN A 43 9.85 4.40 -6.46
CA GLN A 43 10.08 3.89 -7.80
C GLN A 43 10.78 2.53 -7.80
N LYS A 44 11.87 2.38 -7.03
CA LYS A 44 12.68 1.15 -6.99
C LYS A 44 11.89 -0.06 -6.51
N GLU A 45 11.03 0.12 -5.50
CA GLU A 45 10.27 -0.96 -4.86
C GLU A 45 8.80 -1.04 -5.31
N SER A 46 8.39 -0.22 -6.29
CA SER A 46 7.02 -0.21 -6.81
C SER A 46 5.94 -0.06 -5.71
N TRP A 47 6.14 0.86 -4.76
CA TRP A 47 5.23 1.02 -3.61
C TRP A 47 3.77 1.28 -4.01
N LYS A 48 3.54 1.86 -5.19
CA LYS A 48 2.19 2.06 -5.75
C LYS A 48 1.43 0.73 -5.89
N LYS A 49 2.05 -0.29 -6.49
CA LYS A 49 1.45 -1.63 -6.65
C LYS A 49 1.11 -2.26 -5.30
N GLN A 50 1.97 -2.06 -4.30
CA GLN A 50 1.77 -2.58 -2.95
C GLN A 50 0.60 -1.89 -2.24
N LYS A 51 0.50 -0.55 -2.34
CA LYS A 51 -0.61 0.24 -1.79
C LYS A 51 -1.94 -0.13 -2.46
N GLU A 52 -1.96 -0.24 -3.79
CA GLU A 52 -3.15 -0.66 -4.53
C GLU A 52 -3.61 -2.05 -4.10
N SER A 53 -2.69 -3.02 -3.99
CA SER A 53 -3.00 -4.38 -3.55
C SER A 53 -3.54 -4.42 -2.12
N GLY A 54 -2.95 -3.63 -1.21
CA GLY A 54 -3.41 -3.51 0.18
C GLY A 54 -4.82 -2.92 0.29
N ASN A 55 -5.08 -1.84 -0.44
CA ASN A 55 -6.38 -1.17 -0.46
C ASN A 55 -7.47 -2.06 -1.08
N LEU A 56 -7.16 -2.77 -2.17
CA LEU A 56 -8.10 -3.69 -2.80
C LEU A 56 -8.44 -4.86 -1.89
N ARG A 57 -7.45 -5.39 -1.15
CA ARG A 57 -7.68 -6.42 -0.14
C ARG A 57 -8.58 -5.93 0.99
N ALA A 58 -8.28 -4.76 1.57
CA ALA A 58 -9.08 -4.17 2.64
C ALA A 58 -10.53 -3.92 2.19
N LYS A 59 -10.70 -3.37 0.98
CA LYS A 59 -12.02 -3.10 0.41
C LYS A 59 -12.80 -4.38 0.09
N ALA A 60 -12.13 -5.44 -0.38
CA ALA A 60 -12.76 -6.73 -0.59
C ALA A 60 -13.28 -7.35 0.72
N ILE A 61 -12.49 -7.24 1.80
CA ILE A 61 -12.89 -7.71 3.15
C ILE A 61 -14.07 -6.90 3.67
N GLU A 62 -14.03 -5.57 3.55
CA GLU A 62 -15.12 -4.69 3.99
C GLU A 62 -16.43 -4.99 3.24
N LEU A 63 -16.38 -5.16 1.91
CA LEU A 63 -17.56 -5.53 1.12
C LEU A 63 -18.07 -6.92 1.52
N ARG A 64 -17.17 -7.86 1.84
CA ARG A 64 -17.59 -9.18 2.32
C ARG A 64 -18.30 -9.10 3.67
N GLN A 65 -17.82 -8.26 4.58
CA GLN A 65 -18.46 -7.99 5.88
C GLN A 65 -19.83 -7.31 5.73
N LYS A 66 -19.99 -6.46 4.71
CA LYS A 66 -21.28 -5.85 4.34
C LYS A 66 -22.29 -6.82 3.72
N GLY A 67 -21.91 -8.09 3.51
CA GLY A 67 -22.79 -9.13 2.98
C GLY A 67 -22.73 -9.33 1.47
N TYR A 68 -21.85 -8.62 0.74
CA TYR A 68 -21.71 -8.81 -0.70
C TYR A 68 -21.12 -10.20 -1.03
N THR A 69 -21.55 -10.76 -2.15
CA THR A 69 -21.02 -12.03 -2.66
C THR A 69 -19.67 -11.83 -3.33
N ILE A 70 -18.89 -12.91 -3.44
CA ILE A 70 -17.58 -12.88 -4.12
C ILE A 70 -17.74 -12.42 -5.58
N GLU A 71 -18.83 -12.78 -6.23
CA GLU A 71 -19.14 -12.37 -7.61
C GLU A 71 -19.35 -10.85 -7.71
N SER A 72 -20.22 -10.27 -6.88
CA SER A 72 -20.46 -8.82 -6.90
C SER A 72 -19.21 -8.03 -6.55
N ILE A 73 -18.37 -8.53 -5.64
CA ILE A 73 -17.07 -7.90 -5.30
C ILE A 73 -16.11 -7.97 -6.49
N SER A 74 -16.13 -9.07 -7.25
CA SER A 74 -15.32 -9.27 -8.45
C SER A 74 -15.64 -8.24 -9.51
N GLU A 75 -16.92 -7.98 -9.74
CA GLU A 75 -17.40 -6.98 -10.69
C GLU A 75 -17.09 -5.55 -10.21
N MET A 76 -17.33 -5.24 -8.94
CA MET A 76 -17.07 -3.91 -8.36
C MET A 76 -15.59 -3.53 -8.36
N LEU A 77 -14.70 -4.47 -8.02
CA LEU A 77 -13.27 -4.20 -7.91
C LEU A 77 -12.49 -4.55 -9.19
N LYS A 78 -13.14 -5.21 -10.18
CA LYS A 78 -12.51 -5.74 -11.40
C LYS A 78 -11.33 -6.67 -11.10
N ILE A 79 -11.50 -7.54 -10.10
CA ILE A 79 -10.51 -8.51 -9.63
C ILE A 79 -11.07 -9.92 -9.80
N SER A 80 -10.22 -10.90 -10.11
CA SER A 80 -10.67 -12.30 -10.21
C SER A 80 -11.31 -12.81 -8.92
N ARG A 81 -12.34 -13.64 -9.06
CA ARG A 81 -13.04 -14.31 -7.95
C ARG A 81 -12.06 -15.08 -7.05
N THR A 82 -11.07 -15.73 -7.65
CA THR A 82 -10.03 -16.49 -6.96
C THR A 82 -9.16 -15.61 -6.05
N THR A 83 -8.81 -14.40 -6.51
CA THR A 83 -8.05 -13.43 -5.71
C THR A 83 -8.89 -12.91 -4.54
N ILE A 84 -10.18 -12.61 -4.75
CA ILE A 84 -11.09 -12.16 -3.68
C ILE A 84 -11.28 -13.26 -2.64
N TRP A 85 -11.45 -14.51 -3.08
CA TRP A 85 -11.52 -15.65 -2.18
C TRP A 85 -10.25 -15.77 -1.34
N ARG A 86 -9.06 -15.62 -1.93
CA ARG A 86 -7.79 -15.56 -1.17
C ARG A 86 -7.73 -14.40 -0.19
N TYR A 87 -8.29 -13.24 -0.52
CA TYR A 87 -8.32 -12.07 0.37
C TYR A 87 -9.24 -12.28 1.58
N CYS A 88 -10.37 -12.96 1.37
CA CYS A 88 -11.37 -13.22 2.40
C CYS A 88 -11.09 -14.50 3.22
N LYS A 89 -10.27 -15.42 2.71
CA LYS A 89 -9.84 -16.62 3.42
C LYS A 89 -8.79 -16.23 4.46
N LYS A 90 -9.24 -16.02 5.70
CA LYS A 90 -8.38 -15.89 6.87
C LYS A 90 -8.93 -16.77 7.98
#